data_AF-A0A674HXQ1-F1
#
_entry.id   AF-A0A674HXQ1-F1
#
_cell.length_a   1.000
_cell.length_b   1.000
_cell.length_c   1.000
_cell.angle_alpha   90.00
_cell.angle_beta   90.00
_cell.angle_gamma   90.00
#
_symmetry.space_group_name_H-M   'P 1'
#
loop_
_entity.id
_entity.type
_entity.pdbx_description
1 polymer ?
#
loop_
_entity_poly.entity_id
_entity_poly.type
_entity_poly.pdbx_seq_one_letter_code
_entity_poly.pdbx_strand_id
1 'polypeptide(L)'
;EALGPEPRQPGLKLKLEQCRQGFAFWRKQKLQREYKKLLKKEGKAHPQWKVQYTDSYPEHLKHLYLAEEKMLEKQSKFKRTVVLLEQKCSTTINTALCYSYDCGNLNTHELITCTLVHYRSDMTQRKFKKKTSNQKAKEEYEKIKAERAKKKKEAEKRKQEREEAQRLYKQKKMEAYKILSKRTKKGQPNLNLQIEFLLQKIQQKP
;
A
#
# COMPACT_ATOMS: atom_id res chain seq x y z
N GLU A 1 -14.85 -36.20 75.52
CA GLU A 1 -15.75 -35.20 74.90
C GLU A 1 -15.20 -34.75 73.55
N ALA A 2 -16.11 -34.53 72.60
CA ALA A 2 -15.97 -33.84 71.30
C ALA A 2 -14.99 -34.45 70.26
N LEU A 3 -15.45 -35.24 69.28
CA LEU A 3 -16.05 -34.84 67.99
C LEU A 3 -15.25 -33.81 67.19
N GLY A 4 -14.53 -34.29 66.17
CA GLY A 4 -14.15 -33.52 64.99
C GLY A 4 -14.39 -34.37 63.73
N PRO A 5 -15.28 -33.97 62.80
CA PRO A 5 -15.61 -34.80 61.64
C PRO A 5 -14.56 -34.68 60.52
N GLU A 6 -14.26 -35.83 59.91
CA GLU A 6 -13.49 -36.04 58.68
C GLU A 6 -13.85 -35.07 57.53
N PRO A 7 -12.85 -34.55 56.77
CA PRO A 7 -13.10 -33.66 55.65
C PRO A 7 -13.69 -34.44 54.46
N ARG A 8 -15.01 -34.31 54.28
CA ARG A 8 -15.74 -34.82 53.11
C ARG A 8 -15.11 -34.33 51.81
N GLN A 9 -14.69 -35.27 50.97
CA GLN A 9 -14.15 -35.01 49.64
C GLN A 9 -15.10 -34.15 48.79
N PRO A 10 -14.66 -33.00 48.23
CA PRO A 10 -15.50 -32.11 47.43
C PRO A 10 -15.80 -32.62 46.00
N GLY A 11 -15.61 -33.91 45.72
CA GLY A 11 -15.75 -34.50 44.38
C GLY A 11 -17.18 -34.89 43.98
N LEU A 12 -18.12 -35.02 44.92
CA LEU A 12 -19.46 -35.57 44.66
C LEU A 12 -20.60 -34.54 44.70
N LYS A 13 -20.32 -33.24 44.86
CA LYS A 13 -21.35 -32.19 44.76
C LYS A 13 -21.61 -31.68 43.34
N LEU A 14 -20.73 -31.95 42.38
CA LEU A 14 -20.85 -31.41 41.02
C LEU A 14 -21.65 -32.27 40.03
N LYS A 15 -22.04 -33.49 40.41
CA LYS A 15 -22.86 -34.37 39.55
C LYS A 15 -24.35 -34.34 39.88
N LEU A 16 -24.75 -33.93 41.09
CA LEU A 16 -26.16 -33.93 41.51
C LEU A 16 -26.92 -32.61 41.26
N GLU A 17 -26.25 -31.55 40.80
CA GLU A 17 -26.92 -30.29 40.41
C GLU A 17 -27.30 -30.23 38.91
N GLN A 18 -26.83 -31.18 38.09
CA GLN A 18 -27.13 -31.21 36.66
C GLN A 18 -28.60 -31.53 36.35
N CYS A 19 -29.31 -32.20 37.27
CA CYS A 19 -30.72 -32.57 37.06
C CYS A 19 -31.72 -31.45 37.44
N ARG A 20 -31.26 -30.30 37.97
CA ARG A 20 -32.14 -29.17 38.36
C ARG A 20 -32.10 -27.98 37.43
N GLN A 21 -31.23 -27.98 36.43
CA GLN A 21 -31.07 -26.85 35.54
C GLN A 21 -31.62 -27.29 34.17
N GLY A 22 -32.88 -26.93 33.91
CA GLY A 22 -33.64 -27.38 32.75
C GLY A 22 -33.00 -27.02 31.39
N PHE A 23 -33.74 -27.28 30.31
CA PHE A 23 -33.24 -27.19 28.93
C PHE A 23 -32.43 -25.92 28.59
N ALA A 24 -32.81 -24.78 29.17
CA ALA A 24 -32.11 -23.49 29.00
C ALA A 24 -30.65 -23.53 29.48
N PHE A 25 -30.37 -24.18 30.61
CA PHE A 25 -29.02 -24.30 31.14
C PHE A 25 -28.18 -25.26 30.31
N TRP A 26 -28.77 -26.39 29.88
CA TRP A 26 -28.08 -27.33 29.00
C TRP A 26 -27.70 -26.68 27.66
N ARG A 27 -28.61 -25.89 27.06
CA ARG A 27 -28.29 -25.07 25.88
C ARG A 27 -27.16 -24.06 26.15
N LYS A 28 -27.21 -23.36 27.30
CA LYS A 28 -26.16 -22.40 27.69
C LYS A 28 -24.80 -23.08 27.81
N GLN A 29 -24.72 -24.23 28.46
CA GLN A 29 -23.48 -25.02 28.53
C GLN A 29 -23.03 -25.50 27.15
N LYS A 30 -23.95 -25.94 26.30
CA LYS A 30 -23.63 -26.40 24.94
C LYS A 30 -23.04 -25.26 24.10
N LEU A 31 -23.68 -24.08 24.12
CA LEU A 31 -23.15 -22.87 23.48
C LEU A 31 -21.77 -22.48 24.01
N GLN A 32 -21.56 -22.52 25.32
CA GLN A 32 -20.25 -22.23 25.91
C GLN A 32 -19.17 -23.24 25.51
N ARG A 33 -19.53 -24.53 25.38
CA ARG A 33 -18.61 -25.57 24.91
C ARG A 33 -18.25 -25.35 23.45
N GLU A 34 -19.22 -25.05 22.59
CA GLU A 34 -18.96 -24.74 21.17
C GLU A 34 -18.07 -23.50 21.02
N TYR A 35 -18.33 -22.42 21.77
CA TYR A 35 -17.49 -21.22 21.79
C TYR A 35 -16.03 -21.53 22.20
N LYS A 36 -15.84 -22.29 23.28
CA LYS A 36 -14.50 -22.72 23.73
C LYS A 36 -13.81 -23.65 22.71
N LYS A 37 -14.56 -24.43 21.94
CA LYS A 37 -14.01 -25.25 20.85
C LYS A 37 -13.50 -24.37 19.71
N LEU A 38 -14.20 -23.29 19.36
CA LEU A 38 -13.76 -22.33 18.34
C LEU A 38 -12.46 -21.63 18.76
N LEU A 39 -12.40 -21.10 19.98
CA LEU A 39 -11.17 -20.51 20.56
C LEU A 39 -9.98 -21.48 20.55
N LYS A 40 -10.21 -22.77 20.83
CA LYS A 40 -9.16 -23.80 20.77
C LYS A 40 -8.72 -24.12 19.35
N LYS A 41 -9.61 -23.99 18.35
CA LYS A 41 -9.26 -24.18 16.93
C LYS A 41 -8.42 -23.01 16.43
N GLU A 42 -8.78 -21.78 16.79
CA GLU A 42 -7.97 -20.58 16.50
C GLU A 42 -6.59 -20.65 17.16
N GLY A 43 -6.51 -21.03 18.43
CA GLY A 43 -5.23 -21.15 19.15
C GLY A 43 -4.32 -22.31 18.71
N LYS A 44 -4.89 -23.41 18.19
CA LYS A 44 -4.10 -24.56 17.67
C LYS A 44 -3.70 -24.41 16.19
N ALA A 45 -4.39 -23.56 15.44
CA ALA A 45 -4.05 -23.26 14.05
C ALA A 45 -2.79 -22.40 13.90
N HIS A 46 -2.28 -21.84 14.99
CA HIS A 46 -1.08 -21.02 14.98
C HIS A 46 -0.03 -21.54 15.99
N PRO A 47 0.70 -22.64 15.67
CA PRO A 47 2.05 -22.77 16.22
C PRO A 47 2.81 -21.49 15.82
N GLN A 48 3.61 -20.92 16.71
CA GLN A 48 4.34 -19.67 16.48
C GLN A 48 5.31 -19.81 15.28
N TRP A 49 4.80 -19.71 14.06
CA TRP A 49 5.56 -19.14 12.98
C TRP A 49 5.53 -17.67 13.31
N LYS A 50 6.52 -17.21 14.08
CA LYS A 50 6.80 -15.79 14.13
C LYS A 50 7.17 -15.44 12.69
N VAL A 51 6.16 -15.09 11.89
CA VAL A 51 6.31 -14.71 10.51
C VAL A 51 7.27 -13.54 10.59
N GLN A 52 8.51 -13.77 10.18
CA GLN A 52 9.48 -12.70 9.97
C GLN A 52 9.09 -11.93 8.70
N TYR A 53 7.83 -11.49 8.63
CA TYR A 53 7.42 -10.49 7.69
C TYR A 53 8.02 -9.20 8.22
N THR A 54 9.28 -8.98 7.88
CA THR A 54 9.70 -7.61 7.69
C THR A 54 8.82 -7.11 6.56
N ASP A 55 8.04 -6.06 6.79
CA ASP A 55 7.32 -5.28 5.76
C ASP A 55 8.30 -4.63 4.75
N SER A 56 9.50 -5.19 4.60
CA SER A 56 10.47 -4.88 3.58
C SER A 56 10.05 -5.58 2.30
N TYR A 57 9.06 -4.97 1.65
CA TYR A 57 8.52 -5.42 0.38
C TYR A 57 9.64 -5.54 -0.67
N PRO A 58 9.73 -6.63 -1.44
CA PRO A 58 10.70 -6.77 -2.51
C PRO A 58 10.59 -5.58 -3.49
N GLU A 59 11.72 -4.92 -3.77
CA GLU A 59 11.77 -3.68 -4.56
C GLU A 59 11.01 -3.80 -5.90
N HIS A 60 11.06 -4.99 -6.52
CA HIS A 60 10.42 -5.27 -7.80
C HIS A 60 8.89 -5.32 -7.75
N LEU A 61 8.25 -5.47 -6.60
CA LEU A 61 6.77 -5.51 -6.45
C LEU A 61 6.18 -4.21 -5.92
N LYS A 62 7.03 -3.26 -5.48
CA LYS A 62 6.62 -1.92 -5.02
C LYS A 62 5.70 -1.20 -6.00
N HIS A 63 5.84 -1.48 -7.30
CA HIS A 63 4.99 -0.90 -8.35
C HIS A 63 3.52 -1.33 -8.29
N LEU A 64 3.22 -2.57 -7.86
CA LEU A 64 1.85 -3.05 -7.70
C LEU A 64 1.15 -2.30 -6.56
N TYR A 65 1.87 -2.14 -5.44
CA TYR A 65 1.35 -1.45 -4.27
C TYR A 65 1.14 0.04 -4.52
N LEU A 66 2.13 0.72 -5.12
CA LEU A 66 1.99 2.13 -5.52
C LEU A 66 0.87 2.33 -6.56
N ALA A 67 0.56 1.31 -7.37
CA ALA A 67 -0.59 1.36 -8.28
C ALA A 67 -1.92 1.23 -7.54
N GLU A 68 -2.01 0.29 -6.59
CA GLU A 68 -3.18 0.10 -5.73
C GLU A 68 -3.47 1.34 -4.86
N GLU A 69 -2.47 1.90 -4.19
CA GLU A 69 -2.58 3.13 -3.41
C GLU A 69 -3.09 4.30 -4.28
N LYS A 70 -2.52 4.48 -5.47
CA LYS A 70 -2.96 5.54 -6.41
C LYS A 70 -4.40 5.33 -6.87
N MET A 71 -4.84 4.08 -7.07
CA MET A 71 -6.22 3.78 -7.42
C MET A 71 -7.17 4.08 -6.26
N LEU A 72 -6.84 3.63 -5.04
CA LEU A 72 -7.63 3.90 -3.83
C LEU A 72 -7.71 5.39 -3.51
N GLU A 73 -6.62 6.13 -3.70
CA GLU A 73 -6.61 7.56 -3.44
C GLU A 73 -7.46 8.32 -4.48
N LYS A 74 -7.39 7.95 -5.76
CA LYS A 74 -8.29 8.48 -6.79
C LYS A 74 -9.76 8.19 -6.50
N GLN A 75 -10.08 6.97 -6.06
CA GLN A 75 -11.45 6.61 -5.67
C GLN A 75 -11.92 7.41 -4.44
N SER A 76 -11.08 7.54 -3.41
CA SER A 76 -11.42 8.31 -2.20
C SER A 76 -11.56 9.81 -2.51
N LYS A 77 -10.70 10.38 -3.35
CA LYS A 77 -10.78 11.77 -3.83
C LYS A 77 -12.08 11.97 -4.60
N PHE A 78 -12.43 11.06 -5.51
CA PHE A 78 -13.69 11.10 -6.26
C PHE A 78 -14.91 11.07 -5.33
N LYS A 79 -14.95 10.11 -4.38
CA LYS A 79 -16.02 10.01 -3.37
C LYS A 79 -16.14 11.30 -2.55
N ARG A 80 -15.03 11.87 -2.08
CA ARG A 80 -15.02 13.14 -1.34
C ARG A 80 -15.52 14.32 -2.18
N THR A 81 -15.11 14.42 -3.45
CA THR A 81 -15.61 15.47 -4.35
C THR A 81 -17.10 15.35 -4.64
N VAL A 82 -17.63 14.13 -4.77
CA VAL A 82 -19.07 13.90 -4.97
C VAL A 82 -19.85 14.33 -3.73
N VAL A 83 -19.44 13.89 -2.54
CA VAL A 83 -20.06 14.28 -1.26
C VAL A 83 -20.03 15.81 -1.07
N LEU A 84 -18.90 16.46 -1.40
CA LEU A 84 -18.76 17.91 -1.27
C LEU A 84 -19.56 18.70 -2.31
N LEU A 85 -19.90 18.10 -3.46
CA LEU A 85 -20.77 18.69 -4.48
C LEU A 85 -22.24 18.56 -4.07
N GLU A 86 -22.66 17.40 -3.57
CA GLU A 86 -24.03 17.18 -3.09
C GLU A 86 -24.38 18.09 -1.91
N GLN A 87 -23.43 18.32 -0.99
CA GLN A 87 -23.61 19.22 0.15
C GLN A 87 -23.72 20.70 -0.28
N LYS A 88 -23.06 21.09 -1.38
CA LYS A 88 -23.18 22.44 -1.97
C LYS A 88 -24.51 22.62 -2.71
N CYS A 89 -24.99 21.59 -3.41
CA CYS A 89 -26.27 21.61 -4.09
C CYS A 89 -27.44 21.74 -3.10
N SER A 90 -27.39 21.05 -1.95
CA SER A 90 -28.45 21.15 -0.93
C SER A 90 -28.44 22.50 -0.17
N THR A 91 -27.26 23.06 0.11
CA THR A 91 -27.16 24.36 0.81
C THR A 91 -27.67 25.50 -0.06
N THR A 92 -27.39 25.47 -1.37
CA THR A 92 -27.83 26.51 -2.32
C THR A 92 -29.36 26.56 -2.45
N ILE A 93 -30.02 25.39 -2.43
CA ILE A 93 -31.48 25.27 -2.46
C ILE A 93 -32.10 25.82 -1.17
N ASN A 94 -31.52 25.52 -0.01
CA ASN A 94 -32.02 26.01 1.28
C ASN A 94 -31.81 27.53 1.46
N THR A 95 -30.68 28.08 1.00
CA THR A 95 -30.48 29.54 1.00
C THR A 95 -31.42 30.26 0.02
N ALA A 96 -31.68 29.69 -1.15
CA ALA A 96 -32.60 30.31 -2.13
C ALA A 96 -34.06 30.33 -1.64
N LEU A 97 -34.47 29.32 -0.87
CA LEU A 97 -35.81 29.29 -0.26
C LEU A 97 -35.93 30.26 0.94
N CYS A 98 -34.84 30.58 1.63
CA CYS A 98 -34.85 31.46 2.80
C CYS A 98 -34.90 32.97 2.45
N TYR A 99 -34.46 33.37 1.25
CA TYR A 99 -34.54 34.78 0.78
C TYR A 99 -35.89 35.13 0.11
N SER A 100 -36.90 34.25 0.21
CA SER A 100 -38.21 34.46 -0.44
C SER A 100 -39.32 34.97 0.49
N TYR A 101 -39.06 35.08 1.79
CA TYR A 101 -39.95 35.76 2.74
C TYR A 101 -39.12 36.76 3.56
N ASP A 102 -39.65 37.98 3.64
CA ASP A 102 -39.17 39.17 4.35
C ASP A 102 -38.11 40.05 3.65
N CYS A 103 -38.59 41.09 2.94
CA CYS A 103 -38.53 42.49 3.42
C CYS A 103 -38.91 43.46 2.28
N GLY A 104 -39.94 44.28 2.52
CA GLY A 104 -40.32 45.38 1.65
C GLY A 104 -39.49 46.64 1.90
N ASN A 105 -39.14 47.30 0.80
CA ASN A 105 -38.76 48.70 0.61
C ASN A 105 -37.53 49.29 1.32
N LEU A 106 -36.45 49.42 0.53
CA LEU A 106 -35.54 50.56 0.62
C LEU A 106 -35.12 50.99 -0.81
N ASN A 107 -35.17 52.29 -1.12
CA ASN A 107 -34.91 52.85 -2.46
C ASN A 107 -33.51 52.46 -2.97
N THR A 108 -33.47 51.54 -3.94
CA THR A 108 -32.28 50.82 -4.40
C THR A 108 -31.62 51.38 -5.67
N HIS A 109 -32.10 52.47 -6.26
CA HIS A 109 -31.65 52.83 -7.61
C HIS A 109 -30.28 53.56 -7.65
N GLU A 110 -29.91 54.33 -6.61
CA GLU A 110 -28.72 55.21 -6.67
C GLU A 110 -27.42 54.60 -6.11
N LEU A 111 -27.48 53.53 -5.32
CA LEU A 111 -26.26 52.80 -4.87
C LEU A 111 -25.79 51.73 -5.89
N ILE A 112 -26.66 51.36 -6.84
CA ILE A 112 -26.39 50.33 -7.85
C ILE A 112 -25.50 50.88 -8.99
N THR A 113 -25.64 52.16 -9.33
CA THR A 113 -24.93 52.74 -10.49
C THR A 113 -23.46 53.02 -10.19
N CYS A 114 -23.13 53.52 -9.00
CA CYS A 114 -21.74 53.82 -8.62
C CYS A 114 -20.87 52.56 -8.39
N THR A 115 -21.46 51.45 -7.92
CA THR A 115 -20.75 50.16 -7.76
C THR A 115 -20.55 49.41 -9.08
N LEU A 116 -21.45 49.57 -10.05
CA LEU A 116 -21.35 48.92 -11.37
C LEU A 116 -20.18 49.46 -12.22
N VAL A 117 -19.83 50.74 -12.07
CA VAL A 117 -18.80 51.39 -12.90
C VAL A 117 -17.39 51.07 -12.39
N HIS A 118 -17.18 50.92 -11.08
CA HIS A 118 -15.86 50.59 -10.54
C HIS A 118 -15.50 49.09 -10.66
N TYR A 119 -16.48 48.18 -10.78
CA TYR A 119 -16.23 46.74 -10.98
C TYR A 119 -15.89 46.35 -12.43
N ARG A 120 -16.10 47.25 -13.41
CA ARG A 120 -15.90 46.95 -14.84
C ARG A 120 -14.46 47.19 -15.33
N SER A 121 -13.64 47.97 -14.63
CA SER A 121 -12.30 48.35 -15.09
C SER A 121 -11.14 47.57 -14.45
N ASP A 122 -11.29 47.02 -13.24
CA ASP A 122 -10.22 46.24 -12.57
C ASP A 122 -10.24 44.74 -12.89
N MET A 123 -11.29 44.22 -13.52
CA MET A 123 -11.41 42.80 -13.88
C MET A 123 -10.71 42.41 -15.18
N THR A 124 -10.14 43.38 -15.91
CA THR A 124 -9.55 43.18 -17.25
C THR A 124 -8.03 43.01 -17.26
N GLN A 125 -7.36 43.01 -16.11
CA GLN A 125 -5.94 42.68 -16.01
C GLN A 125 -5.76 41.23 -15.52
N ARG A 126 -5.52 40.32 -16.48
CA ARG A 126 -5.02 38.92 -16.29
C ARG A 126 -5.97 37.86 -15.72
N LYS A 127 -7.15 37.68 -16.31
CA LYS A 127 -7.82 36.36 -16.25
C LYS A 127 -7.19 35.45 -17.31
N PHE A 128 -6.15 34.69 -16.94
CA PHE A 128 -5.64 33.61 -17.79
C PHE A 128 -6.85 32.77 -18.27
N LYS A 129 -7.14 32.78 -19.58
CA LYS A 129 -8.23 32.00 -20.15
C LYS A 129 -8.02 30.54 -19.74
N LYS A 130 -8.93 30.00 -18.93
CA LYS A 130 -8.85 28.61 -18.48
C LYS A 130 -8.90 27.71 -19.72
N LYS A 131 -7.92 26.80 -19.86
CA LYS A 131 -7.89 25.84 -20.97
C LYS A 131 -9.19 25.03 -21.00
N THR A 132 -9.74 24.80 -22.19
CA THR A 132 -10.91 23.91 -22.36
C THR A 132 -10.53 22.47 -22.03
N SER A 133 -11.51 21.66 -21.62
CA SER A 133 -11.30 20.25 -21.27
C SER A 133 -10.53 19.48 -22.35
N ASN A 134 -10.89 19.67 -23.63
CA ASN A 134 -10.25 19.01 -24.76
C ASN A 134 -8.76 19.40 -24.91
N GLN A 135 -8.42 20.66 -24.62
CA GLN A 135 -7.03 21.13 -24.63
C GLN A 135 -6.22 20.48 -23.49
N LYS A 136 -6.81 20.36 -22.30
CA LYS A 136 -6.16 19.67 -21.17
C LYS A 136 -5.92 18.20 -21.46
N ALA A 137 -6.90 17.51 -22.05
CA ALA A 137 -6.78 16.10 -22.43
C ALA A 137 -5.64 15.87 -23.43
N LYS A 138 -5.47 16.75 -24.42
CA LYS A 138 -4.37 16.68 -25.39
C LYS A 138 -3.00 16.82 -24.72
N GLU A 139 -2.86 17.79 -23.82
CA GLU A 139 -1.61 18.00 -23.08
C GLU A 139 -1.27 16.83 -22.14
N GLU A 140 -2.27 16.24 -21.49
CA GLU A 140 -2.06 15.04 -20.66
C GLU A 140 -1.63 13.83 -21.49
N TYR A 141 -2.22 13.63 -22.67
CA TYR A 141 -1.82 12.58 -23.59
C TYR A 141 -0.35 12.72 -24.02
N GLU A 142 0.08 13.92 -24.39
CA GLU A 142 1.47 14.19 -24.78
C GLU A 142 2.44 13.97 -23.62
N LYS A 143 2.07 14.38 -22.39
CA LYS A 143 2.86 14.11 -21.18
C LYS A 143 3.02 12.62 -20.90
N ILE A 144 1.93 11.85 -20.97
CA ILE A 144 1.95 10.40 -20.77
C ILE A 144 2.80 9.72 -21.85
N LYS A 145 2.69 10.17 -23.11
CA LYS A 145 3.51 9.66 -24.22
C LYS A 145 5.00 9.92 -23.96
N ALA A 146 5.37 11.11 -23.51
CA ALA A 146 6.74 11.47 -23.17
C ALA A 146 7.27 10.66 -21.97
N GLU A 147 6.47 10.48 -20.91
CA GLU A 147 6.83 9.66 -19.76
C GLU A 147 7.08 8.20 -20.14
N ARG A 148 6.19 7.61 -20.94
CA ARG A 148 6.36 6.24 -21.46
C ARG A 148 7.63 6.11 -22.30
N ALA A 149 7.94 7.11 -23.12
CA ALA A 149 9.17 7.11 -23.91
C ALA A 149 10.43 7.19 -23.03
N LYS A 150 10.42 8.02 -21.98
CA LYS A 150 11.51 8.10 -21.00
C LYS A 150 11.69 6.77 -20.25
N LYS A 151 10.60 6.19 -19.75
CA LYS A 151 10.61 4.88 -19.06
C LYS A 151 11.12 3.75 -19.96
N LYS A 152 10.76 3.76 -21.25
CA LYS A 152 11.27 2.79 -22.22
C LYS A 152 12.78 2.93 -22.42
N LYS A 153 13.29 4.16 -22.58
CA LYS A 153 14.73 4.43 -22.73
C LYS A 153 15.52 4.01 -21.49
N GLU A 154 15.00 4.29 -20.29
CA GLU A 154 15.65 3.87 -19.04
C GLU A 154 15.67 2.35 -18.88
N ALA A 155 14.56 1.67 -19.17
CA ALA A 155 14.49 0.21 -19.13
C ALA A 155 15.46 -0.45 -20.13
N GLU A 156 15.64 0.15 -21.31
CA GLU A 156 16.60 -0.31 -22.31
C GLU A 156 18.04 -0.15 -21.84
N LYS A 157 18.40 0.99 -21.23
CA LYS A 157 19.72 1.18 -20.59
C LYS A 157 19.98 0.14 -19.50
N ARG A 158 19.02 -0.06 -18.58
CA ARG A 158 19.12 -1.09 -17.53
C ARG A 158 19.21 -2.51 -18.09
N LYS A 159 18.65 -2.76 -19.27
CA LYS A 159 18.80 -4.04 -19.98
C LYS A 159 20.22 -4.19 -20.53
N GLN A 160 20.74 -3.16 -21.20
CA GLN A 160 22.12 -3.14 -21.73
C GLN A 160 23.15 -3.34 -20.62
N GLU A 161 23.06 -2.59 -19.52
CA GLU A 161 23.96 -2.73 -18.36
C GLU A 161 23.96 -4.16 -17.79
N ARG A 162 22.78 -4.79 -17.68
CA ARG A 162 22.68 -6.19 -17.23
C ARG A 162 23.32 -7.16 -18.21
N GLU A 163 23.10 -6.98 -19.50
CA GLU A 163 23.70 -7.83 -20.53
C GLU A 163 25.22 -7.67 -20.59
N GLU A 164 25.73 -6.45 -20.51
CA GLU A 164 27.16 -6.13 -20.46
C GLU A 164 27.81 -6.72 -19.21
N ALA A 165 27.21 -6.55 -18.03
CA ALA A 165 27.69 -7.16 -16.80
C ALA A 165 27.75 -8.69 -16.90
N GLN A 166 26.74 -9.33 -17.50
CA GLN A 166 26.75 -10.77 -17.74
C GLN A 166 27.82 -11.19 -18.74
N ARG A 167 28.02 -10.43 -19.82
CA ARG A 167 29.08 -10.70 -20.81
C ARG A 167 30.45 -10.60 -20.18
N LEU A 168 30.73 -9.54 -19.42
CA LEU A 168 31.97 -9.35 -18.69
C LEU A 168 32.22 -10.48 -17.68
N TYR A 169 31.18 -10.87 -16.92
CA TYR A 169 31.29 -12.00 -16.00
C TYR A 169 31.65 -13.30 -16.73
N LYS A 170 30.97 -13.60 -17.85
CA LYS A 170 31.26 -14.80 -18.66
C LYS A 170 32.67 -14.76 -19.24
N GLN A 171 33.13 -13.61 -19.76
CA GLN A 171 34.49 -13.44 -20.28
C GLN A 171 35.54 -13.69 -19.18
N LYS A 172 35.43 -13.00 -18.04
CA LYS A 172 36.33 -13.20 -16.89
C LYS A 172 36.34 -14.64 -16.41
N LYS A 173 35.17 -15.30 -16.38
CA LYS A 173 35.05 -16.71 -16.03
C LYS A 173 35.78 -17.62 -17.02
N MET A 174 35.64 -17.38 -18.32
CA MET A 174 36.31 -18.14 -19.37
C MET A 174 37.83 -17.93 -19.36
N GLU A 175 38.29 -16.70 -19.15
CA GLU A 175 39.72 -16.37 -19.02
C GLU A 175 40.35 -17.07 -17.82
N ALA A 176 39.69 -16.98 -16.65
CA ALA A 176 40.12 -17.69 -15.44
C ALA A 176 40.16 -19.21 -15.68
N TYR A 177 39.12 -19.78 -16.31
CA TYR A 177 39.10 -21.20 -16.65
C TYR A 177 40.24 -21.58 -17.59
N LYS A 178 40.55 -20.75 -18.60
CA LYS A 178 41.65 -21.00 -19.55
C LYS A 178 43.02 -21.00 -18.87
N ILE A 179 43.23 -20.18 -17.84
CA ILE A 179 44.48 -20.17 -17.07
C ILE A 179 44.55 -21.40 -16.16
N LEU A 180 43.48 -21.66 -15.41
CA LEU A 180 43.44 -22.74 -14.39
C LEU A 180 43.41 -24.14 -15.00
N SER A 181 42.85 -24.32 -16.20
CA SER A 181 42.72 -25.62 -16.86
C SER A 181 43.98 -26.06 -17.63
N LYS A 182 45.00 -25.20 -17.75
CA LYS A 182 46.27 -25.55 -18.41
C LYS A 182 47.01 -26.66 -17.68
N ARG A 183 47.49 -27.63 -18.47
CA ARG A 183 48.24 -28.81 -18.00
C ARG A 183 49.56 -28.92 -18.73
N THR A 184 50.54 -29.56 -18.10
CA THR A 184 51.85 -29.89 -18.70
C THR A 184 51.69 -31.02 -19.72
N LYS A 185 52.73 -31.29 -20.53
CA LYS A 185 52.73 -32.41 -21.50
C LYS A 185 52.43 -33.77 -20.87
N LYS A 186 52.70 -33.92 -19.56
CA LYS A 186 52.43 -35.12 -18.76
C LYS A 186 51.04 -35.11 -18.09
N GLY A 187 50.19 -34.11 -18.40
CA GLY A 187 48.82 -33.99 -17.87
C GLY A 187 48.71 -33.40 -16.47
N GLN A 188 49.82 -33.02 -15.82
CA GLN A 188 49.80 -32.41 -14.50
C GLN A 188 49.33 -30.95 -14.58
N PRO A 189 48.62 -30.42 -13.56
CA PRO A 189 48.24 -29.01 -13.52
C PRO A 189 49.46 -28.10 -13.50
N ASN A 190 49.42 -26.99 -14.23
CA ASN A 190 50.50 -26.01 -14.23
C ASN A 190 50.37 -25.05 -13.03
N LEU A 191 51.04 -25.39 -11.93
CA LEU A 191 50.99 -24.66 -10.66
C LEU A 191 51.45 -23.20 -10.77
N ASN A 192 52.46 -22.91 -11.58
CA ASN A 192 53.00 -21.55 -11.71
C ASN A 192 51.93 -20.57 -12.18
N LEU A 193 51.16 -20.94 -13.22
CA LEU A 193 50.07 -20.12 -13.75
C LEU A 193 48.92 -19.95 -12.75
N GLN A 194 48.65 -20.96 -11.93
CA GLN A 194 47.62 -20.88 -10.88
C GLN A 194 48.05 -19.95 -9.75
N ILE A 195 49.33 -19.99 -9.36
CA ILE A 195 49.92 -19.11 -8.35
C ILE A 195 49.91 -17.66 -8.83
N GLU A 196 50.34 -17.37 -10.06
CA GLU A 196 50.29 -16.02 -10.64
C GLU A 196 48.87 -15.43 -10.61
N PHE A 197 47.88 -16.22 -11.02
CA PHE A 197 46.48 -15.80 -11.00
C PHE A 197 45.96 -15.52 -9.57
N LEU A 198 46.43 -16.27 -8.56
CA LEU A 198 46.09 -16.05 -7.16
C LEU A 198 46.74 -14.77 -6.62
N LEU A 199 48.01 -14.54 -6.92
CA LEU A 199 48.73 -13.32 -6.52
C LEU A 199 48.04 -12.07 -7.09
N GLN A 200 47.64 -12.13 -8.37
CA GLN A 200 46.88 -11.05 -9.01
C GLN A 200 45.56 -10.76 -8.29
N LYS A 201 44.84 -11.80 -7.83
CA LYS A 201 43.59 -11.64 -7.05
C LYS A 201 43.81 -11.05 -5.66
N ILE A 202 44.95 -11.32 -5.04
CA ILE A 202 45.29 -10.76 -3.72
C ILE A 202 45.60 -9.27 -3.88
N GLN A 203 46.40 -8.89 -4.88
CA GLN A 203 46.75 -7.49 -5.16
C GLN A 203 45.55 -6.63 -5.58
N GLN A 204 44.56 -7.22 -6.26
CA GLN A 204 43.36 -6.52 -6.70
C GLN A 204 42.29 -6.35 -5.61
N LYS A 205 42.47 -6.97 -4.43
CA LYS A 205 41.62 -6.75 -3.27
C LYS A 205 42.28 -5.67 -2.39
N PRO A 206 41.78 -4.43 -2.36
CA PRO A 206 42.21 -3.44 -1.38
C PRO A 206 41.77 -3.83 0.03
#